data_AF-A0A1C5MQL7-F1
#
_entry.id   AF-A0A1C5MQL7-F1
#
_cell.length_a   1.000
_cell.length_b   1.000
_cell.length_c   1.000
_cell.angle_alpha   90.00
_cell.angle_beta   90.00
_cell.angle_gamma   90.00
#
_symmetry.space_group_name_H-M   'P 1'
#
loop_
_entity.id
_entity.type
_entity.pdbx_description
1 polymer ?
#
loop_
_entity_poly.entity_id
_entity_poly.type
_entity_poly.pdbx_seq_one_letter_code
_entity_poly.pdbx_strand_id
1 'polypeptide(L)'
;MVEIRMILADLGMEILSQKEAGIQADVVEDGSTFEENAMIKATEIAKIASQMPEYADAIVMADDSGLEIDYLNKEPGIYSARYMGEDTSYDIKNQALLDRLDGVEDAKRTARFVCAIAAAFPDGSTEAVRGTMEGIIGHEIAGENGFGYDPIFYLPEYGCTSAELAPEKKNELSHRGEGLRKMRAVIEARNAVK
;
A
#
# COMPACT_ATOMS: atom_id res chain seq x y z
N MET A 1 -2.10 -11.16 -0.76
CA MET A 1 -3.11 -11.94 -1.53
C MET A 1 -4.41 -12.20 -0.79
N VAL A 2 -4.42 -12.64 0.48
CA VAL A 2 -5.69 -12.90 1.21
C VAL A 2 -6.63 -11.69 1.21
N GLU A 3 -6.16 -10.53 1.68
CA GLU A 3 -6.94 -9.27 1.70
C GLU A 3 -7.43 -8.85 0.30
N ILE A 4 -6.55 -8.90 -0.70
CA ILE A 4 -6.87 -8.57 -2.11
C ILE A 4 -8.01 -9.45 -2.62
N ARG A 5 -7.90 -10.77 -2.41
CA ARG A 5 -8.92 -11.73 -2.85
C ARG A 5 -10.26 -11.53 -2.14
N MET A 6 -10.24 -11.18 -0.86
CA MET A 6 -11.46 -10.88 -0.11
C MET A 6 -12.13 -9.59 -0.63
N ILE A 7 -11.38 -8.51 -0.83
CA ILE A 7 -11.95 -7.22 -1.24
C ILE A 7 -12.42 -7.24 -2.69
N LEU A 8 -11.68 -7.91 -3.56
CA LEU A 8 -12.02 -8.03 -4.98
C LEU A 8 -12.86 -9.27 -5.30
N ALA A 9 -13.32 -9.99 -4.27
CA ALA A 9 -14.28 -11.06 -4.42
C ALA A 9 -15.54 -10.57 -5.15
N ASP A 10 -16.23 -11.50 -5.83
CA ASP A 10 -17.50 -11.28 -6.53
C ASP A 10 -17.42 -10.39 -7.78
N LEU A 11 -16.23 -9.95 -8.21
CA LEU A 11 -16.05 -9.29 -9.50
C LEU A 11 -16.21 -10.23 -10.71
N GLY A 12 -16.39 -11.54 -10.49
CA GLY A 12 -16.49 -12.54 -11.55
C GLY A 12 -15.16 -12.80 -12.29
N MET A 13 -14.04 -12.38 -11.71
CA MET A 13 -12.70 -12.54 -12.27
C MET A 13 -11.86 -13.46 -11.38
N GLU A 14 -11.00 -14.26 -11.99
CA GLU A 14 -9.97 -15.00 -11.26
C GLU A 14 -8.84 -14.05 -10.83
N ILE A 15 -8.44 -14.14 -9.54
CA ILE A 15 -7.42 -13.25 -8.97
C ILE A 15 -6.13 -14.05 -8.76
N LEU A 16 -5.18 -13.83 -9.67
CA LEU A 16 -3.85 -14.41 -9.62
C LEU A 16 -2.84 -13.40 -9.07
N SER A 17 -1.92 -13.88 -8.24
CA SER A 17 -0.66 -13.17 -8.01
C SER A 17 0.24 -13.31 -9.23
N GLN A 18 1.22 -12.40 -9.37
CA GLN A 18 2.23 -12.47 -10.43
C GLN A 18 2.90 -13.85 -10.52
N LYS A 19 3.21 -14.45 -9.35
CA LYS A 19 3.79 -15.80 -9.26
C LYS A 19 2.84 -16.90 -9.74
N GLU A 20 1.56 -16.82 -9.39
CA GLU A 20 0.55 -17.80 -9.84
C GLU A 20 0.30 -17.70 -11.34
N ALA A 21 0.42 -16.50 -11.91
CA ALA A 21 0.39 -16.26 -13.35
C ALA A 21 1.69 -16.69 -14.07
N GLY A 22 2.67 -17.26 -13.36
CA GLY A 22 3.94 -17.68 -13.96
C GLY A 22 4.82 -16.53 -14.47
N ILE A 23 4.50 -15.27 -14.16
CA ILE A 23 5.25 -14.10 -14.59
C ILE A 23 6.44 -13.88 -13.64
N GLN A 24 7.65 -13.94 -14.17
CA GLN A 24 8.86 -13.62 -13.43
C GLN A 24 9.47 -12.34 -14.02
N ALA A 25 9.26 -11.25 -13.30
CA ALA A 25 9.78 -9.94 -13.66
C ALA A 25 10.13 -9.19 -12.39
N ASP A 26 11.28 -8.53 -12.44
CA ASP A 26 11.71 -7.57 -11.43
C ASP A 26 11.53 -6.19 -12.04
N VAL A 27 10.65 -5.38 -11.46
CA VAL A 27 10.30 -4.07 -12.00
C VAL A 27 11.05 -3.01 -11.23
N VAL A 28 11.81 -2.19 -11.95
CA VAL A 28 12.53 -1.06 -11.36
C VAL A 28 11.53 0.03 -10.99
N GLU A 29 11.50 0.40 -9.71
CA GLU A 29 10.67 1.48 -9.17
C GLU A 29 11.46 2.80 -9.16
N ASP A 30 11.45 3.53 -10.28
CA ASP A 30 12.16 4.82 -10.44
C ASP A 30 11.23 6.04 -10.39
N GLY A 31 9.99 5.86 -9.93
CA GLY A 31 9.02 6.92 -9.71
C GLY A 31 9.37 7.81 -8.51
N SER A 32 8.81 9.02 -8.53
CA SER A 32 8.94 10.03 -7.46
C SER A 32 7.77 10.06 -6.49
N THR A 33 6.70 9.32 -6.80
CA THR A 33 5.48 9.19 -5.98
C THR A 33 5.02 7.73 -5.89
N PHE A 34 4.18 7.43 -4.90
CA PHE A 34 3.58 6.09 -4.77
C PHE A 34 2.76 5.72 -6.03
N GLU A 35 2.00 6.68 -6.56
CA GLU A 35 1.19 6.49 -7.76
C GLU A 35 2.05 6.19 -9.00
N GLU A 36 3.19 6.87 -9.17
CA GLU A 36 4.13 6.59 -10.25
C GLU A 36 4.74 5.19 -10.12
N ASN A 37 5.21 4.80 -8.93
CA ASN A 37 5.76 3.46 -8.71
C ASN A 37 4.73 2.36 -8.93
N ALA A 38 3.51 2.53 -8.43
CA ALA A 38 2.42 1.60 -8.65
C ALA A 38 2.09 1.48 -10.15
N MET A 39 2.06 2.60 -10.87
CA MET A 39 1.79 2.64 -12.30
C MET A 39 2.88 1.95 -13.13
N ILE A 40 4.15 2.19 -12.80
CA ILE A 40 5.29 1.51 -13.43
C ILE A 40 5.16 0.00 -13.26
N LYS A 41 4.93 -0.47 -12.03
CA LYS A 41 4.69 -1.90 -11.74
C LYS A 41 3.53 -2.48 -12.54
N ALA A 42 2.36 -1.82 -12.52
CA ALA A 42 1.19 -2.33 -13.22
C ALA A 42 1.40 -2.40 -14.74
N THR A 43 1.97 -1.35 -15.33
CA THR A 43 2.14 -1.26 -16.79
C THR A 43 3.25 -2.17 -17.32
N GLU A 44 4.37 -2.33 -16.60
CA GLU A 44 5.43 -3.26 -17.00
C GLU A 44 4.95 -4.72 -16.95
N ILE A 45 4.23 -5.11 -15.89
CA ILE A 45 3.65 -6.45 -15.80
C ILE A 45 2.56 -6.65 -16.86
N ALA A 46 1.75 -5.64 -17.17
CA ALA A 46 0.74 -5.72 -18.24
C ALA A 46 1.35 -5.98 -19.62
N LYS A 47 2.48 -5.35 -19.94
CA LYS A 47 3.19 -5.60 -21.22
C LYS A 47 3.60 -7.06 -21.35
N ILE A 48 4.05 -7.68 -20.26
CA ILE A 48 4.43 -9.10 -20.26
C ILE A 48 3.18 -9.98 -20.35
N ALA A 49 2.17 -9.73 -19.52
CA ALA A 49 0.93 -10.49 -19.49
C ALA A 49 0.22 -10.50 -20.86
N SER A 50 0.21 -9.37 -21.56
CA SER A 50 -0.40 -9.25 -22.90
C SER A 50 0.21 -10.15 -23.98
N GLN A 51 1.43 -10.65 -23.77
CA GLN A 51 2.11 -11.58 -24.68
C GLN A 51 1.71 -13.04 -24.41
N MET A 52 1.01 -13.30 -23.30
CA MET A 52 0.53 -14.62 -22.90
C MET A 52 -0.95 -14.74 -23.29
N PRO A 53 -1.34 -15.71 -24.15
CA PRO A 53 -2.72 -15.81 -24.64
C PRO A 53 -3.78 -15.94 -23.54
N GLU A 54 -3.43 -16.56 -22.41
CA GLU A 54 -4.32 -16.72 -21.26
C GLU A 54 -4.58 -15.41 -20.49
N TYR A 55 -3.70 -14.42 -20.61
CA TYR A 55 -3.76 -13.14 -19.90
C TYR A 55 -3.85 -11.92 -20.82
N ALA A 56 -4.10 -12.13 -22.11
CA ALA A 56 -4.21 -11.06 -23.10
C ALA A 56 -5.29 -10.02 -22.73
N ASP A 57 -6.36 -10.47 -22.07
CA ASP A 57 -7.47 -9.63 -21.61
C ASP A 57 -7.46 -9.41 -20.08
N ALA A 58 -6.35 -9.66 -19.39
CA ALA A 58 -6.24 -9.49 -17.95
C ALA A 58 -6.14 -8.01 -17.54
N ILE A 59 -6.77 -7.65 -16.42
CA ILE A 59 -6.49 -6.40 -15.73
C ILE A 59 -5.30 -6.64 -14.81
N VAL A 60 -4.22 -5.89 -14.99
CA VAL A 60 -3.04 -5.99 -14.14
C VAL A 60 -3.07 -4.88 -13.11
N MET A 61 -2.97 -5.23 -11.83
CA MET A 61 -2.89 -4.27 -10.73
C MET A 61 -1.55 -4.38 -10.01
N ALA A 62 -1.09 -3.25 -9.50
CA ALA A 62 0.04 -3.19 -8.58
C ALA A 62 -0.20 -2.12 -7.51
N ASP A 63 0.38 -2.31 -6.32
CA ASP A 63 0.38 -1.31 -5.26
C ASP A 63 1.78 -0.79 -4.94
N ASP A 64 1.85 0.45 -4.48
CA ASP A 64 3.01 1.03 -3.81
C ASP A 64 2.56 1.68 -2.51
N SER A 65 3.24 1.37 -1.41
CA SER A 65 2.76 1.75 -0.08
C SER A 65 3.89 2.22 0.83
N GLY A 66 3.57 3.09 1.78
CA GLY A 66 4.54 3.61 2.73
C GLY A 66 3.92 4.47 3.81
N LEU A 67 4.78 4.97 4.69
CA LEU A 67 4.46 5.90 5.77
C LEU A 67 4.93 7.29 5.39
N GLU A 68 4.06 8.29 5.54
CA GLU A 68 4.42 9.70 5.44
C GLU A 68 4.25 10.37 6.81
N ILE A 69 5.31 11.02 7.32
CA ILE A 69 5.27 11.78 8.58
C ILE A 69 5.37 13.26 8.26
N ASP A 70 4.37 14.05 8.66
CA ASP A 70 4.26 15.46 8.29
C ASP A 70 5.43 16.30 8.83
N TYR A 71 5.83 16.08 10.08
CA TYR A 71 6.97 16.76 10.70
C TYR A 71 8.31 16.49 10.01
N LEU A 72 8.43 15.32 9.37
CA LEU A 72 9.65 14.87 8.70
C LEU A 72 9.56 15.06 7.18
N ASN A 73 8.77 16.05 6.72
CA ASN A 73 8.58 16.35 5.30
C ASN A 73 8.16 15.12 4.48
N LYS A 74 7.24 14.31 5.01
CA LYS A 74 6.72 13.06 4.41
C LYS A 74 7.70 11.89 4.39
N GLU A 75 8.87 12.00 5.01
CA GLU A 75 9.70 10.83 5.24
C GLU A 75 8.98 9.81 6.16
N PRO A 76 9.21 8.50 5.97
CA PRO A 76 10.10 7.88 4.99
C PRO A 76 9.55 7.81 3.54
N GLY A 77 8.24 8.00 3.33
CA GLY A 77 7.63 8.12 2.00
C GLY A 77 7.81 6.88 1.13
N ILE A 78 8.08 7.07 -0.17
CA ILE A 78 8.34 5.98 -1.14
C ILE A 78 9.57 5.12 -0.77
N TYR A 79 10.40 5.59 0.16
CA TYR A 79 11.56 4.86 0.67
C TYR A 79 11.24 4.00 1.88
N SER A 80 9.97 3.91 2.31
CA SER A 80 9.54 3.21 3.53
C SER A 80 10.16 1.84 3.74
N ALA A 81 10.15 0.97 2.72
CA ALA A 81 10.73 -0.38 2.84
C ALA A 81 12.26 -0.35 3.02
N ARG A 82 12.95 0.57 2.33
CA ARG A 82 14.41 0.72 2.30
C ARG A 82 14.93 1.89 3.14
N TYR A 83 14.12 2.40 4.05
CA TYR A 83 14.47 3.52 4.89
C TYR A 83 15.65 3.10 5.79
N MET A 84 16.74 3.86 5.78
CA MET A 84 17.99 3.44 6.44
C MET A 84 18.59 2.13 5.90
N GLY A 85 18.27 1.73 4.67
CA GLY A 85 18.76 0.52 4.02
C GLY A 85 17.77 -0.65 4.07
N GLU A 86 17.91 -1.56 3.10
CA GLU A 86 17.01 -2.73 2.92
C GLU A 86 17.13 -3.73 4.08
N ASP A 87 18.35 -3.98 4.56
CA ASP A 87 18.64 -4.97 5.60
C ASP A 87 18.40 -4.47 7.04
N THR A 88 18.03 -3.20 7.21
CA THR A 88 17.77 -2.63 8.53
C THR A 88 16.44 -3.15 9.06
N SER A 89 16.41 -3.64 10.32
CA SER A 89 15.17 -4.12 10.94
C SER A 89 14.19 -2.98 11.19
N TYR A 90 12.89 -3.28 11.21
CA TYR A 90 11.88 -2.28 11.50
C TYR A 90 11.96 -1.75 12.93
N ASP A 91 12.43 -2.53 13.90
CA ASP A 91 12.64 -2.03 15.27
C ASP A 91 13.65 -0.86 15.29
N ILE A 92 14.73 -0.96 14.50
CA ILE A 92 15.72 0.10 14.36
C ILE A 92 15.14 1.30 13.61
N LYS A 93 14.41 1.07 12.50
CA LYS A 93 13.76 2.14 11.73
C LYS A 93 12.73 2.89 12.59
N ASN A 94 11.93 2.15 13.35
CA ASN A 94 10.90 2.67 14.24
C ASN A 94 11.52 3.51 15.35
N GLN A 95 12.54 2.98 16.04
CA GLN A 95 13.23 3.73 17.09
C GLN A 95 13.87 5.02 16.54
N ALA A 96 14.52 4.96 15.38
CA ALA A 96 15.11 6.15 14.77
C ALA A 96 14.07 7.23 14.41
N LEU A 97 12.87 6.83 13.97
CA LEU A 97 11.79 7.78 13.71
C LEU A 97 11.23 8.38 15.02
N LEU A 98 11.10 7.57 16.08
CA LEU A 98 10.70 8.06 17.40
C LEU A 98 11.71 9.08 17.95
N ASP A 99 13.01 8.77 17.88
CA ASP A 99 14.10 9.63 18.34
C ASP A 99 14.09 10.98 17.60
N ARG A 100 13.85 10.98 16.28
CA ARG A 100 13.72 12.20 15.47
C ARG A 100 12.53 13.07 15.85
N LEU A 101 11.53 12.49 16.52
CA LEU A 101 10.34 13.16 16.99
C LEU A 101 10.37 13.41 18.50
N ASP A 102 11.48 13.15 19.19
CA ASP A 102 11.57 13.44 20.63
C ASP A 102 11.29 14.92 20.92
N GLY A 103 10.46 15.18 21.94
CA GLY A 103 10.00 16.52 22.30
C GLY A 103 9.01 17.19 21.32
N VAL A 104 8.59 16.53 20.23
CA VAL A 104 7.60 17.06 19.30
C VAL A 104 6.18 16.83 19.82
N GLU A 105 5.41 17.92 19.94
CA GLU A 105 4.00 17.92 20.36
C GLU A 105 3.11 17.07 19.42
N ASP A 106 2.14 16.34 19.98
CA ASP A 106 1.24 15.44 19.25
C ASP A 106 0.59 16.06 18.01
N ALA A 107 0.19 17.33 18.11
CA ALA A 107 -0.42 18.08 17.00
C ALA A 107 0.49 18.22 15.76
N LYS A 108 1.79 18.00 15.91
CA LYS A 108 2.78 18.04 14.83
C LYS A 108 3.25 16.64 14.42
N ARG A 109 2.86 15.57 15.13
CA ARG A 109 3.26 14.18 14.85
C ARG A 109 2.36 13.50 13.83
N THR A 110 1.54 14.25 13.10
CA THR A 110 0.58 13.69 12.14
C THR A 110 1.30 12.87 11.07
N ALA A 111 0.72 11.72 10.78
CA ALA A 111 1.27 10.77 9.83
C ALA A 111 0.15 10.00 9.15
N ARG A 112 0.49 9.37 8.04
CA ARG A 112 -0.45 8.50 7.33
C ARG A 112 0.27 7.34 6.69
N PHE A 113 -0.35 6.18 6.74
CA PHE A 113 -0.04 5.15 5.78
C PHE A 113 -0.73 5.48 4.45
N VAL A 114 -0.03 5.25 3.35
CA VAL A 114 -0.48 5.47 1.99
C VAL A 114 -0.38 4.16 1.23
N CYS A 115 -1.40 3.84 0.43
CA CYS A 115 -1.36 2.80 -0.58
C CYS A 115 -1.88 3.39 -1.89
N ALA A 116 -1.00 3.58 -2.86
CA ALA A 116 -1.42 3.81 -4.23
C ALA A 116 -1.66 2.46 -4.91
N ILE A 117 -2.79 2.32 -5.59
CA ILE A 117 -3.11 1.14 -6.39
C ILE A 117 -3.31 1.59 -7.82
N ALA A 118 -2.51 1.05 -8.72
CA ALA A 118 -2.64 1.26 -10.15
C ALA A 118 -3.24 0.03 -10.82
N ALA A 119 -4.01 0.26 -11.88
CA ALA A 119 -4.54 -0.76 -12.77
C ALA A 119 -4.23 -0.42 -14.22
N ALA A 120 -3.71 -1.38 -14.98
CA ALA A 120 -3.57 -1.35 -16.42
C ALA A 120 -4.63 -2.26 -17.05
N PHE A 121 -5.42 -1.69 -17.97
CA PHE A 121 -6.56 -2.36 -18.59
C PHE A 121 -6.20 -2.90 -19.99
N PRO A 122 -6.93 -3.92 -20.49
CA PRO A 122 -6.68 -4.50 -21.82
C PRO A 122 -6.81 -3.52 -22.98
N ASP A 123 -7.57 -2.43 -22.81
CA ASP A 123 -7.71 -1.36 -23.80
C ASP A 123 -6.53 -0.39 -23.84
N GLY A 124 -5.49 -0.63 -23.03
CA GLY A 124 -4.28 0.18 -22.93
C GLY A 124 -4.40 1.40 -22.02
N SER A 125 -5.58 1.69 -21.48
CA SER A 125 -5.74 2.75 -20.49
C SER A 125 -5.25 2.31 -19.11
N THR A 126 -4.99 3.28 -18.24
CA THR A 126 -4.56 3.05 -16.88
C THR A 126 -5.29 3.94 -15.90
N GLU A 127 -5.41 3.49 -14.66
CA GLU A 127 -6.00 4.26 -13.56
C GLU A 127 -5.16 4.08 -12.31
N ALA A 128 -5.11 5.10 -11.45
CA ALA A 128 -4.49 5.02 -10.14
C ALA A 128 -5.42 5.61 -9.09
N VAL A 129 -5.52 4.95 -7.94
CA VAL A 129 -6.25 5.43 -6.77
C VAL A 129 -5.36 5.43 -5.54
N ARG A 130 -5.63 6.35 -4.62
CA ARG A 130 -4.90 6.48 -3.36
C ARG A 130 -5.82 6.12 -2.19
N GLY A 131 -5.40 5.17 -1.36
CA GLY A 131 -5.96 4.89 -0.05
C GLY A 131 -5.03 5.38 1.06
N THR A 132 -5.60 5.80 2.18
CA THR A 132 -4.89 6.39 3.31
C THR A 132 -5.45 5.90 4.64
N MET A 133 -4.59 5.82 5.64
CA MET A 133 -4.98 5.61 7.02
C MET A 133 -4.29 6.70 7.81
N GLU A 134 -5.06 7.66 8.32
CA GLU A 134 -4.55 8.82 9.06
C GLU A 134 -4.33 8.45 10.54
N GLY A 135 -3.32 9.08 11.14
CA GLY A 135 -2.95 8.86 12.52
C GLY A 135 -1.86 9.84 12.96
N ILE A 136 -1.17 9.48 14.03
CA ILE A 136 0.03 10.18 14.48
C ILE A 136 1.14 9.17 14.77
N ILE A 137 2.38 9.61 14.81
CA ILE A 137 3.44 8.78 15.36
C ILE A 137 3.35 8.78 16.89
N GLY A 138 3.31 7.60 17.50
CA GLY A 138 3.32 7.41 18.94
C GLY A 138 4.63 7.89 19.59
N HIS A 139 4.72 7.76 20.91
CA HIS A 139 5.93 8.12 21.66
C HIS A 139 6.82 6.92 21.98
N GLU A 140 6.28 5.71 21.84
CA GLU A 140 6.97 4.47 22.09
C GLU A 140 6.48 3.40 21.10
N ILE A 141 7.23 2.30 21.02
CA ILE A 141 6.83 1.10 20.29
C ILE A 141 5.82 0.34 21.14
N ALA A 142 4.62 0.08 20.62
CA ALA A 142 3.59 -0.71 21.29
C ALA A 142 2.82 -1.60 20.30
N GLY A 143 2.41 -2.79 20.77
CA GLY A 143 1.71 -3.80 19.97
C GLY A 143 2.63 -4.79 19.26
N GLU A 144 2.09 -5.97 18.98
CA GLU A 144 2.82 -7.09 18.36
C GLU A 144 2.20 -7.54 17.03
N ASN A 145 1.01 -7.03 16.67
CA ASN A 145 0.35 -7.38 15.43
C ASN A 145 0.87 -6.52 14.27
N GLY A 146 0.63 -6.99 13.04
CA GLY A 146 0.99 -6.23 11.85
C GLY A 146 2.47 -6.36 11.49
N PHE A 147 3.01 -5.33 10.85
CA PHE A 147 4.38 -5.28 10.35
C PHE A 147 4.85 -3.84 10.14
N GLY A 148 6.15 -3.67 9.91
CA GLY A 148 6.68 -2.39 9.48
C GLY A 148 6.59 -1.33 10.57
N TYR A 149 5.94 -0.22 10.24
CA TYR A 149 5.78 0.94 11.13
C TYR A 149 4.51 0.88 12.00
N ASP A 150 3.72 -0.21 11.93
CA ASP A 150 2.51 -0.35 12.75
C ASP A 150 2.74 -0.11 14.25
N PRO A 151 3.85 -0.58 14.87
CA PRO A 151 4.06 -0.40 16.31
C PRO A 151 4.28 1.03 16.76
N ILE A 152 4.52 1.97 15.83
CA ILE A 152 4.67 3.40 16.13
C ILE A 152 3.53 4.23 15.54
N PHE A 153 2.60 3.62 14.81
CA PHE A 153 1.50 4.33 14.16
C PHE A 153 0.28 4.36 15.07
N TYR A 154 0.11 5.44 15.82
CA TYR A 154 -0.94 5.61 16.80
C TYR A 154 -2.23 6.13 16.18
N LEU A 155 -3.35 5.55 16.60
CA LEU A 155 -4.69 5.88 16.14
C LEU A 155 -5.47 6.54 17.28
N PRO A 156 -5.59 7.89 17.30
CA PRO A 156 -6.26 8.60 18.39
C PRO A 156 -7.71 8.15 18.64
N GLU A 157 -8.43 7.77 17.57
CA GLU A 157 -9.81 7.28 17.67
C GLU A 157 -9.94 5.95 18.43
N TYR A 158 -8.89 5.14 18.45
CA TYR A 158 -8.86 3.82 19.08
C TYR A 158 -8.03 3.78 20.36
N GLY A 159 -7.24 4.83 20.62
CA GLY A 159 -6.43 4.94 21.83
C GLY A 159 -5.21 4.03 21.85
N CYS A 160 -4.81 3.44 20.71
CA CYS A 160 -3.75 2.44 20.60
C CYS A 160 -3.00 2.56 19.25
N THR A 161 -1.90 1.84 19.10
CA THR A 161 -1.21 1.71 17.81
C THR A 161 -1.97 0.79 16.85
N SER A 162 -1.69 0.87 15.54
CA SER A 162 -2.25 -0.09 14.58
C SER A 162 -1.76 -1.52 14.81
N ALA A 163 -0.62 -1.70 15.50
CA ALA A 163 -0.11 -3.01 15.93
C ALA A 163 -0.83 -3.59 17.16
N GLU A 164 -1.62 -2.78 17.87
CA GLU A 164 -2.46 -3.25 18.99
C GLU A 164 -3.87 -3.63 18.53
N LEU A 165 -4.27 -3.22 17.32
CA LEU A 165 -5.55 -3.64 16.74
C LEU A 165 -5.55 -5.14 16.40
N ALA A 166 -6.71 -5.76 16.53
CA ALA A 166 -6.93 -7.10 15.97
C ALA A 166 -6.74 -7.08 14.44
N PRO A 167 -6.14 -8.11 13.83
CA PRO A 167 -5.89 -8.16 12.40
C PRO A 167 -7.13 -7.88 11.53
N GLU A 168 -8.28 -8.40 11.93
CA GLU A 168 -9.56 -8.20 11.24
C GLU A 168 -9.93 -6.72 11.24
N LYS A 169 -9.84 -6.07 12.41
CA LYS A 169 -10.17 -4.66 12.54
C LYS A 169 -9.19 -3.78 11.76
N LYS A 170 -7.91 -4.12 11.78
CA LYS A 170 -6.89 -3.42 11.00
C LYS A 170 -7.19 -3.49 9.50
N ASN A 171 -7.55 -4.67 8.98
CA ASN A 171 -7.86 -4.85 7.56
C ASN A 171 -9.10 -4.03 7.12
N GLU A 172 -10.08 -3.83 7.99
CA GLU A 172 -11.21 -2.93 7.69
C GLU A 172 -10.75 -1.48 7.47
N LEU A 173 -9.83 -1.01 8.32
CA LEU A 173 -9.37 0.37 8.40
C LEU A 173 -8.15 0.68 7.52
N SER A 174 -7.51 -0.35 6.94
CA SER A 174 -6.21 -0.19 6.31
C SER A 174 -6.29 0.71 5.07
N HIS A 175 -5.25 1.52 4.86
CA HIS A 175 -4.98 2.30 3.66
C HIS A 175 -5.04 1.44 2.39
N ARG A 176 -4.50 0.20 2.44
CA ARG A 176 -4.60 -0.76 1.33
C ARG A 176 -6.04 -1.20 1.09
N GLY A 177 -6.79 -1.49 2.15
CA GLY A 177 -8.20 -1.85 2.05
C GLY A 177 -9.04 -0.74 1.44
N GLU A 178 -8.80 0.51 1.84
CA GLU A 178 -9.42 1.68 1.21
C GLU A 178 -9.05 1.80 -0.28
N GLY A 179 -7.76 1.68 -0.61
CA GLY A 179 -7.29 1.73 -2.00
C GLY A 179 -7.93 0.64 -2.86
N LEU A 180 -8.00 -0.60 -2.36
CA LEU A 180 -8.59 -1.74 -3.08
C LEU A 180 -10.08 -1.54 -3.32
N ARG A 181 -10.83 -1.02 -2.33
CA ARG A 181 -12.25 -0.70 -2.50
C ARG A 181 -12.48 0.41 -3.53
N LYS A 182 -11.62 1.44 -3.55
CA LYS A 182 -11.66 2.48 -4.59
C LYS A 182 -11.40 1.91 -5.98
N MET A 183 -10.35 1.09 -6.13
CA MET A 183 -10.02 0.48 -7.43
C MET A 183 -11.10 -0.51 -7.88
N ARG A 184 -11.69 -1.26 -6.95
CA ARG A 184 -12.85 -2.12 -7.23
C ARG A 184 -13.99 -1.32 -7.89
N ALA A 185 -14.36 -0.18 -7.31
CA ALA A 185 -15.42 0.67 -7.87
C ALA A 185 -15.09 1.18 -9.29
N VAL A 186 -13.82 1.50 -9.55
CA VAL A 186 -13.34 1.87 -10.91
C VAL A 186 -13.56 0.70 -11.88
N ILE A 187 -13.16 -0.51 -11.50
CA ILE A 187 -13.33 -1.71 -12.34
C ILE A 187 -14.81 -2.01 -12.59
N GLU A 188 -15.65 -1.96 -11.56
CA GLU A 188 -17.10 -2.17 -11.68
C GLU A 188 -17.75 -1.16 -12.63
N ALA A 189 -17.41 0.13 -12.47
CA ALA A 189 -17.92 1.19 -13.34
C ALA A 189 -17.54 0.97 -14.82
N ARG A 190 -16.31 0.50 -15.08
CA ARG A 190 -15.86 0.21 -16.45
C ARG A 190 -16.52 -1.02 -17.04
N ASN A 191 -16.78 -2.05 -16.23
CA ASN A 191 -17.48 -3.25 -16.67
C ASN A 191 -18.96 -2.98 -16.97
N ALA A 192 -19.60 -2.05 -16.26
CA ALA A 192 -21.00 -1.68 -16.49
C ALA A 192 -21.24 -0.89 -17.79
N VAL A 193 -20.18 -0.35 -18.42
CA VAL A 193 -20.26 0.44 -19.66
C VAL A 193 -20.01 -0.41 -20.92
N LYS A 194 -19.64 -1.68 -20.76
CA LYS A 194 -19.51 -2.67 -21.84
C LYS A 194 -20.81 -3.43 -22.06
#